data_AF-A0A962G540-F1
#
_entry.id   AF-A0A962G540-F1
#
_cell.length_a   1.000
_cell.length_b   1.000
_cell.length_c   1.000
_cell.angle_alpha   90.00
_cell.angle_beta   90.00
_cell.angle_gamma   90.00
#
_symmetry.space_group_name_H-M   'P 1'
#
loop_
_entity.id
_entity.type
_entity.pdbx_description
1 polymer ?
#
loop_
_entity_poly.entity_id
_entity_poly.type
_entity_poly.pdbx_seq_one_letter_code
_entity_poly.pdbx_strand_id
1 'polypeptide(L)'
;TLQRKILPVAEANDAVISADGETLYFVRFGLGVTNDNARGYRGGALSQLWRFDLTSDAEAVRIGPKDVNLRRPMLAGDRLLVIADSDGRDAVAQLDPATGALTPLPVSRTFDVRSASASGQRVAYQSGA
;
A
#
# COMPACT_ATOMS: atom_id res chain seq x y z
N THR A 1 -13.60 2.49 -27.78
CA THR A 1 -12.68 1.35 -27.56
C THR A 1 -11.83 1.65 -26.35
N LEU A 2 -11.65 0.73 -25.41
CA LEU A 2 -10.79 0.96 -24.24
C LEU A 2 -9.31 0.91 -24.67
N GLN A 3 -8.54 1.97 -24.35
CA GLN A 3 -7.09 1.98 -24.55
C GLN A 3 -6.39 1.18 -23.45
N ARG A 4 -5.29 0.50 -23.80
CA ARG A 4 -4.43 -0.24 -22.87
C ARG A 4 -3.00 0.29 -22.99
N LYS A 5 -2.35 0.51 -21.86
CA LYS A 5 -0.95 0.94 -21.75
C LYS A 5 -0.20 -0.02 -20.81
N ILE A 6 1.01 -0.42 -21.18
CA ILE A 6 1.91 -1.16 -20.31
C ILE A 6 2.68 -0.16 -19.45
N LEU A 7 2.72 -0.37 -18.13
CA LEU A 7 3.51 0.44 -17.21
C LEU A 7 4.87 -0.23 -16.99
N PRO A 8 6.00 0.52 -17.08
CA PRO A 8 7.35 -0.05 -17.07
C PRO A 8 7.86 -0.34 -15.65
N VAL A 9 7.05 -1.03 -14.83
CA VAL A 9 7.42 -1.42 -13.47
C VAL A 9 7.58 -2.93 -13.35
N ALA A 10 8.69 -3.36 -12.74
CA ALA A 10 8.95 -4.77 -12.45
C ALA A 10 8.38 -5.18 -11.08
N GLU A 11 7.88 -6.41 -11.01
CA GLU A 11 7.51 -7.13 -9.77
C GLU A 11 6.45 -6.44 -8.91
N ALA A 12 5.59 -5.62 -9.53
CA ALA A 12 4.42 -5.06 -8.86
C ALA A 12 3.38 -6.17 -8.61
N ASN A 13 2.97 -6.36 -7.35
CA ASN A 13 1.92 -7.32 -6.98
C ASN A 13 0.60 -6.68 -6.55
N ASP A 14 0.60 -5.39 -6.25
CA ASP A 14 -0.60 -4.59 -5.97
C ASP A 14 -0.31 -3.11 -6.28
N ALA A 15 -1.33 -2.34 -6.64
CA ALA A 15 -1.14 -0.96 -7.09
C ALA A 15 -2.41 -0.10 -7.03
N VAL A 16 -2.19 1.22 -6.96
CA VAL A 16 -3.21 2.26 -7.17
C VAL A 16 -2.59 3.44 -7.92
N ILE A 17 -3.36 4.09 -8.79
CA ILE A 17 -2.95 5.31 -9.49
C ILE A 17 -3.60 6.50 -8.79
N SER A 18 -2.83 7.58 -8.57
CA SER A 18 -3.31 8.86 -8.01
C SER A 18 -4.52 9.41 -8.77
N ALA A 19 -5.32 10.26 -8.10
CA ALA A 19 -6.54 10.81 -8.68
C ALA A 19 -6.27 11.66 -9.94
N ASP A 20 -5.11 12.32 -10.02
CA ASP A 20 -4.62 13.06 -11.20
C ASP A 20 -4.13 12.16 -12.34
N GLY A 21 -3.91 10.86 -12.11
CA GLY A 21 -3.39 9.93 -13.10
C GLY A 21 -1.88 9.99 -13.30
N GLU A 22 -1.15 10.80 -12.53
CA GLU A 22 0.27 11.10 -12.74
C GLU A 22 1.21 10.21 -11.93
N THR A 23 0.73 9.57 -10.87
CA THR A 23 1.55 8.77 -9.96
C THR A 23 1.00 7.37 -9.77
N LEU A 24 1.85 6.36 -9.96
CA LEU A 24 1.59 4.98 -9.58
C LEU A 24 2.20 4.69 -8.21
N TYR A 25 1.37 4.26 -7.26
CA TYR A 25 1.81 3.66 -6.00
C TYR A 25 1.66 2.15 -6.10
N PHE A 26 2.73 1.40 -5.85
CA PHE A 26 2.71 -0.06 -6.02
C PHE A 26 3.55 -0.77 -4.99
N VAL A 27 3.22 -2.04 -4.76
CA VAL A 27 3.89 -2.91 -3.78
C VAL A 27 4.81 -3.89 -4.48
N ARG A 28 6.00 -4.06 -3.90
CA ARG A 28 6.93 -5.15 -4.18
C ARG A 28 7.08 -6.03 -2.95
N PHE A 29 7.41 -7.31 -3.17
CA PHE A 29 7.57 -8.31 -2.11
C PHE A 29 6.32 -8.44 -1.22
N GLY A 30 6.50 -8.96 -0.01
CA GLY A 30 5.43 -9.23 0.95
C GLY A 30 5.00 -10.69 0.94
N LEU A 31 4.79 -11.25 2.12
CA LEU A 31 4.45 -12.66 2.34
C LEU A 31 3.12 -13.10 1.67
N GLY A 32 2.27 -12.13 1.30
CA GLY A 32 1.06 -12.41 0.51
C GLY A 32 1.35 -13.06 -0.83
N VAL A 33 2.54 -12.84 -1.43
CA VAL A 33 2.92 -13.46 -2.71
C VAL A 33 3.21 -14.96 -2.58
N THR A 34 3.56 -15.43 -1.38
CA THR A 34 3.82 -16.85 -1.08
C THR A 34 2.74 -17.47 -0.21
N ASN A 35 1.65 -16.74 0.05
CA ASN A 35 0.55 -17.16 0.93
C ASN A 35 0.99 -17.54 2.37
N ASP A 36 2.06 -16.90 2.86
CA ASP A 36 2.53 -17.06 4.25
C ASP A 36 1.79 -16.08 5.18
N ASN A 37 1.57 -16.50 6.42
CA ASN A 37 0.79 -15.80 7.45
C ASN A 37 1.63 -15.35 8.65
N ALA A 38 2.97 -15.34 8.53
CA ALA A 38 3.84 -14.86 9.60
C ALA A 38 3.52 -13.40 10.00
N ARG A 39 3.39 -13.18 11.31
CA ARG A 39 3.21 -11.85 11.91
C ARG A 39 4.54 -11.21 12.22
N GLY A 40 4.63 -9.89 12.07
CA GLY A 40 5.84 -9.12 12.40
C GLY A 40 7.06 -9.52 11.56
N TYR A 41 6.86 -10.05 10.35
CA TYR A 41 7.95 -10.45 9.48
C TYR A 41 8.82 -9.24 9.11
N ARG A 42 10.14 -9.37 9.30
CA ARG A 42 11.16 -8.35 8.98
C ARG A 42 12.32 -8.90 8.14
N GLY A 43 12.11 -10.05 7.48
CA GLY A 43 13.12 -10.68 6.64
C GLY A 43 13.21 -10.07 5.22
N GLY A 44 13.98 -10.72 4.34
CA GLY A 44 14.29 -10.20 3.01
C GLY A 44 13.08 -9.99 2.08
N ALA A 45 11.96 -10.67 2.33
CA ALA A 45 10.72 -10.51 1.58
C ALA A 45 9.77 -9.44 2.16
N LEU A 46 10.24 -8.54 3.03
CA LEU A 46 9.43 -7.49 3.65
C LEU A 46 8.69 -6.70 2.55
N SER A 47 7.39 -6.49 2.73
CA SER A 47 6.57 -5.74 1.76
C SER A 47 6.99 -4.28 1.67
N GLN A 48 7.18 -3.76 0.46
CA GLN A 48 7.70 -2.41 0.21
C GLN A 48 6.74 -1.61 -0.66
N LEU A 49 6.50 -0.35 -0.31
CA LEU A 49 5.76 0.58 -1.14
C LEU A 49 6.71 1.41 -2.01
N TRP A 50 6.34 1.58 -3.26
CA TRP A 50 7.09 2.33 -4.27
C TRP A 50 6.18 3.36 -4.93
N ARG A 51 6.78 4.48 -5.31
CA ARG A 51 6.16 5.56 -6.09
C ARG A 51 6.85 5.66 -7.44
N PHE A 52 6.08 5.68 -8.51
CA PHE A 52 6.55 5.87 -9.87
C PHE A 52 5.78 7.00 -10.55
N ASP A 53 6.52 7.92 -11.16
CA ASP A 53 5.95 9.03 -11.92
C ASP A 53 5.60 8.54 -13.32
N LEU A 54 4.33 8.65 -13.69
CA LEU A 54 3.80 8.21 -14.99
C LEU A 54 4.02 9.25 -16.11
N THR A 55 4.51 10.44 -15.76
CA THR A 55 4.72 11.59 -16.65
C THR A 55 6.19 11.77 -17.04
N SER A 56 7.12 11.06 -16.39
CA SER A 56 8.55 11.13 -16.66
C SER A 56 9.20 9.74 -16.79
N ASP A 57 10.47 9.72 -17.22
CA ASP A 57 11.29 8.51 -17.32
C ASP A 57 12.10 8.25 -16.03
N ALA A 58 11.74 8.88 -14.91
CA ALA A 58 12.44 8.72 -13.64
C ALA A 58 12.21 7.33 -13.04
N GLU A 59 13.24 6.76 -12.39
CA GLU A 59 13.10 5.48 -11.70
C GLU A 59 12.11 5.56 -10.53
N ALA A 60 11.44 4.44 -10.26
CA ALA A 60 10.56 4.33 -9.10
C ALA A 60 11.35 4.46 -7.79
N VAL A 61 10.77 5.15 -6.81
CA VAL A 61 11.39 5.40 -5.51
C VAL A 61 10.63 4.67 -4.40
N ARG A 62 11.35 3.95 -3.54
CA ARG A 62 10.76 3.34 -2.35
C ARG A 62 10.36 4.44 -1.35
N ILE A 63 9.13 4.37 -0.85
CA ILE A 63 8.56 5.32 0.13
C ILE A 63 8.04 4.60 1.37
N GLY A 64 7.84 5.35 2.46
CA GLY A 64 7.39 4.83 3.74
C GLY A 64 8.51 4.22 4.61
N PRO A 65 8.17 3.73 5.82
CA PRO A 65 9.15 3.17 6.74
C PRO A 65 9.80 1.90 6.18
N LYS A 66 11.08 1.68 6.52
CA LYS A 66 11.86 0.57 5.94
C LYS A 66 11.68 -0.77 6.65
N ASP A 67 11.09 -0.73 7.84
CA ASP A 67 10.91 -1.79 8.82
C ASP A 67 9.42 -2.07 9.13
N VAL A 68 8.54 -1.71 8.21
CA VAL A 68 7.09 -1.94 8.31
C VAL A 68 6.61 -2.62 7.04
N ASN A 69 5.74 -3.63 7.16
CA ASN A 69 5.08 -4.23 6.00
C ASN A 69 3.99 -3.29 5.51
N LEU A 70 4.14 -2.78 4.28
CA LEU A 70 3.15 -1.93 3.62
C LEU A 70 2.46 -2.73 2.51
N ARG A 71 1.13 -2.88 2.59
CA ARG A 71 0.34 -3.68 1.64
C ARG A 71 -0.92 -2.92 1.22
N ARG A 72 -1.57 -3.37 0.13
CA ARG A 72 -2.89 -2.88 -0.32
C ARG A 72 -2.95 -1.34 -0.43
N PRO A 73 -2.12 -0.70 -1.27
CA PRO A 73 -2.19 0.73 -1.47
C PRO A 73 -3.54 1.08 -2.09
N MET A 74 -4.20 2.11 -1.56
CA MET A 74 -5.54 2.53 -1.98
C MET A 74 -5.70 4.05 -1.82
N LEU A 75 -6.69 4.62 -2.50
CA LEU A 75 -6.98 6.05 -2.43
C LEU A 75 -8.37 6.32 -1.85
N ALA A 76 -8.43 7.19 -0.86
CA ALA A 76 -9.67 7.75 -0.33
C ALA A 76 -9.68 9.28 -0.53
N GLY A 77 -10.19 9.72 -1.68
CA GLY A 77 -9.90 11.03 -2.26
C GLY A 77 -8.43 11.06 -2.67
N ASP A 78 -7.70 12.08 -2.23
CA ASP A 78 -6.25 12.21 -2.50
C ASP A 78 -5.38 11.54 -1.43
N ARG A 79 -5.99 10.92 -0.43
CA ARG A 79 -5.27 10.28 0.68
C ARG A 79 -4.81 8.89 0.26
N LEU A 80 -3.51 8.68 0.25
CA LEU A 80 -2.89 7.36 0.12
C LEU A 80 -3.04 6.60 1.43
N LEU A 81 -3.75 5.48 1.39
CA LEU A 81 -3.91 4.56 2.50
C LEU A 81 -3.22 3.23 2.19
N VAL A 82 -2.78 2.55 3.24
CA VAL A 82 -2.15 1.23 3.20
C VAL A 82 -2.60 0.40 4.40
N ILE A 83 -2.42 -0.92 4.32
CA ILE A 83 -2.35 -1.77 5.51
C ILE A 83 -0.89 -1.78 5.99
N ALA A 84 -0.68 -1.41 7.25
CA ALA A 84 0.63 -1.34 7.89
C ALA A 84 0.65 -2.11 9.21
N ASP A 85 1.78 -2.73 9.54
CA ASP A 85 2.00 -3.48 10.79
C ASP A 85 2.95 -2.77 11.77
N SER A 86 2.91 -1.42 11.81
CA SER A 86 3.87 -0.59 12.54
C SER A 86 3.93 -0.85 14.04
N ASP A 87 2.81 -1.27 14.65
CA ASP A 87 2.70 -1.63 16.06
C ASP A 87 2.59 -3.16 16.28
N GLY A 88 2.97 -3.95 15.28
CA GLY A 88 2.87 -5.41 15.29
C GLY A 88 1.48 -5.96 14.94
N ARG A 89 0.51 -5.09 14.64
CA ARG A 89 -0.83 -5.47 14.18
C ARG A 89 -1.16 -4.78 12.86
N ASP A 90 -1.80 -5.52 11.96
CA ASP A 90 -2.26 -4.93 10.70
C ASP A 90 -3.36 -3.90 10.96
N ALA A 91 -3.13 -2.67 10.53
CA ALA A 91 -4.08 -1.57 10.60
C ALA A 91 -4.13 -0.78 9.29
N VAL A 92 -5.27 -0.18 8.99
CA VAL A 92 -5.33 0.81 7.91
C VAL A 92 -4.68 2.10 8.40
N ALA A 93 -3.71 2.59 7.66
CA ALA A 93 -2.99 3.83 7.95
C ALA A 93 -2.96 4.72 6.71
N GLN A 94 -3.04 6.02 6.92
CA GLN A 94 -2.69 7.01 5.91
C GLN A 94 -1.16 7.10 5.82
N LEU A 95 -0.64 7.09 4.60
CA LEU A 95 0.78 7.31 4.31
C LEU A 95 0.94 8.65 3.61
N ASP A 96 1.83 9.48 4.11
CA ASP A 96 2.29 10.68 3.40
C ASP A 96 3.38 10.27 2.39
N PRO A 97 3.15 10.40 1.07
CA PRO A 97 4.11 9.97 0.06
C PRO A 97 5.36 10.86 -0.02
N ALA A 98 5.34 12.07 0.55
CA ALA A 98 6.48 12.98 0.58
C ALA A 98 7.42 12.66 1.75
N THR A 99 6.85 12.41 2.94
CA THR A 99 7.64 12.19 4.17
C THR A 99 7.80 10.72 4.53
N GLY A 100 6.93 9.84 4.00
CA GLY A 100 6.84 8.45 4.41
C GLY A 100 6.16 8.25 5.78
N ALA A 101 5.60 9.30 6.39
CA ALA A 101 4.95 9.20 7.69
C ALA A 101 3.67 8.36 7.61
N LEU A 102 3.44 7.53 8.64
CA LEU A 102 2.23 6.72 8.80
C LEU A 102 1.35 7.31 9.91
N THR A 103 0.06 7.48 9.61
CA THR A 103 -0.97 7.86 10.58
C THR A 103 -2.08 6.80 10.58
N PRO A 104 -2.17 5.93 11.60
CA PRO A 104 -3.24 4.94 11.70
C PRO A 104 -4.63 5.59 11.71
N LEU A 105 -5.59 5.00 11.01
CA LEU A 105 -6.98 5.44 11.09
C LEU A 105 -7.60 5.04 12.44
N PRO A 106 -8.48 5.87 13.02
CA PRO A 106 -9.13 5.61 14.30
C PRO A 106 -10.28 4.59 14.13
N VAL A 107 -9.94 3.36 13.78
CA VAL A 107 -10.90 2.25 13.63
C VAL A 107 -10.81 1.29 14.82
N SER A 108 -11.92 0.60 15.12
CA SER A 108 -11.91 -0.44 16.15
C SER A 108 -11.07 -1.64 15.68
N ARG A 109 -10.04 -2.01 16.46
CA ARG A 109 -9.01 -3.00 16.11
C ARG A 109 -8.96 -4.17 17.11
N THR A 110 -10.09 -4.79 17.39
CA THR A 110 -10.10 -6.03 18.21
C THR A 110 -9.24 -7.11 17.57
N PHE A 111 -9.23 -7.17 16.23
CA PHE A 111 -8.43 -8.08 15.42
C PHE A 111 -7.64 -7.33 14.32
N ASP A 112 -6.64 -8.00 13.75
CA ASP A 112 -5.87 -7.50 12.62
C ASP A 112 -6.76 -7.21 11.41
N VAL A 113 -6.44 -6.15 10.67
CA VAL A 113 -7.08 -5.85 9.38
C VAL A 113 -6.59 -6.84 8.33
N ARG A 114 -7.48 -7.68 7.82
CA ARG A 114 -7.15 -8.68 6.79
C ARG A 114 -7.26 -8.13 5.38
N SER A 115 -8.29 -7.33 5.14
CA SER A 115 -8.55 -6.70 3.85
C SER A 115 -9.12 -5.30 4.05
N ALA A 116 -8.85 -4.45 3.06
CA ALA A 116 -9.39 -3.10 3.00
C ALA A 116 -9.54 -2.68 1.53
N SER A 117 -10.49 -1.80 1.28
CA SER A 117 -10.71 -1.14 0.00
C SER A 117 -11.22 0.28 0.23
N ALA A 118 -10.94 1.16 -0.72
CA ALA A 118 -11.40 2.53 -0.69
C ALA A 118 -12.10 2.90 -2.00
N SER A 119 -13.10 3.78 -1.90
CA SER A 119 -13.84 4.31 -3.03
C SER A 119 -14.40 5.69 -2.70
N GLY A 120 -14.12 6.68 -3.56
CA GLY A 120 -14.39 8.08 -3.24
C GLY A 120 -13.72 8.44 -1.92
N GLN A 121 -14.50 8.92 -0.94
CA GLN A 121 -13.98 9.25 0.40
C GLN A 121 -14.16 8.11 1.44
N ARG A 122 -14.74 6.98 1.04
CA ARG A 122 -15.12 5.89 1.95
C ARG A 122 -14.08 4.79 1.93
N VAL A 123 -13.90 4.16 3.09
CA VAL A 123 -13.03 3.00 3.30
C VAL A 123 -13.86 1.90 3.93
N ALA A 124 -13.79 0.70 3.36
CA ALA A 124 -14.31 -0.52 3.96
C ALA A 124 -13.14 -1.40 4.37
N TYR A 125 -13.26 -2.08 5.51
CA TYR A 125 -12.23 -2.96 6.02
C TYR A 125 -12.83 -4.17 6.72
N GLN A 126 -12.08 -5.28 6.73
CA GLN A 126 -12.39 -6.49 7.48
C GLN A 126 -11.39 -6.63 8.63
N SER A 127 -11.90 -6.73 9.86
CA SER A 127 -11.13 -7.03 11.07
C SER A 127 -11.66 -8.32 11.67
N GLY A 128 -10.83 -9.37 11.67
CA GLY A 128 -11.23 -10.71 12.13
C GLY A 128 -10.92 -11.80 11.10
N ALA A 129 -11.44 -13.01 11.38
CA ALA A 129 -11.39 -14.16 10.48
C ALA A 129 -12.43 -14.05 9.36
#